data_AF-A0A1I7TZB9-F1
#
_entry.id   AF-A0A1I7TZB9-F1
#
_cell.length_a   1.000
_cell.length_b   1.000
_cell.length_c   1.000
_cell.angle_alpha   90.00
_cell.angle_beta   90.00
_cell.angle_gamma   90.00
#
_symmetry.space_group_name_H-M   'P 1'
#
loop_
_entity.id
_entity.type
_entity.pdbx_description
1 polymer ?
#
loop_
_entity_poly.entity_id
_entity_poly.type
_entity_poly.pdbx_seq_one_letter_code
_entity_poly.pdbx_strand_id
1 'polypeptide(L)'
;MQDNRPGFRFPNKEHVLDLLGEMLSDSSKKKTKKDKRAQRYAVRDIISFISDEDEAPEVNVKIGQQTLSLDSCSIKTFYDITCELLHGGLAHHLMYNEVLRDVFDLGPVPLEPEPSCNKQARLAVHDAADKHRNQVRGKQRDKRSTVY
;
A
#
# COMPACT_ATOMS: atom_id res chain seq x y z
N MET A 1 10.74 9.51 7.31
CA MET A 1 12.22 9.61 7.46
C MET A 1 12.88 9.05 6.22
N GLN A 2 13.26 9.88 5.25
CA GLN A 2 14.08 9.43 4.13
C GLN A 2 15.53 9.36 4.62
N ASP A 3 15.96 8.14 4.92
CA ASP A 3 17.33 7.84 5.30
C ASP A 3 18.22 7.87 4.05
N ASN A 4 18.39 9.06 3.47
CA ASN A 4 19.25 9.28 2.31
C ASN A 4 20.70 9.33 2.81
N ARG A 5 21.24 8.18 3.20
CA ARG A 5 22.64 8.02 3.55
C ARG A 5 23.44 7.93 2.24
N PRO A 6 24.11 9.02 1.81
CA PRO A 6 24.84 9.00 0.55
C PRO A 6 25.95 7.94 0.62
N GLY A 7 25.97 7.03 -0.35
CA GLY A 7 26.94 5.95 -0.42
C GLY A 7 26.61 4.72 0.43
N PHE A 8 25.41 4.63 1.01
CA PHE A 8 24.95 3.39 1.61
C PHE A 8 24.83 2.30 0.53
N ARG A 9 25.50 1.17 0.75
CA ARG A 9 25.37 -0.03 -0.06
C ARG A 9 24.88 -1.15 0.83
N PHE A 10 23.75 -1.76 0.47
CA PHE A 10 23.24 -2.92 1.20
C PHE A 10 24.22 -4.11 1.07
N PRO A 11 24.86 -4.56 2.16
CA PRO A 11 25.80 -5.68 2.10
C PRO A 11 25.07 -6.96 1.70
N ASN A 12 25.71 -7.78 0.86
CA ASN A 12 25.15 -9.06 0.39
C ASN A 12 23.79 -8.93 -0.34
N LYS A 13 23.49 -7.77 -0.95
CA LYS A 13 22.25 -7.50 -1.71
C LYS A 13 21.86 -8.68 -2.61
N GLU A 14 22.77 -9.13 -3.48
CA GLU A 14 22.53 -10.23 -4.43
C GLU A 14 22.13 -11.53 -3.72
N HIS A 15 22.87 -11.91 -2.67
CA HIS A 15 22.58 -13.14 -1.93
C HIS A 15 21.21 -13.10 -1.25
N VAL A 16 20.81 -11.94 -0.72
CA VAL A 16 19.48 -11.75 -0.13
C VAL A 16 18.40 -11.84 -1.21
N LEU A 17 18.61 -11.24 -2.38
CA LEU A 17 17.67 -11.32 -3.50
C LEU A 17 17.50 -12.75 -4.02
N ASP A 18 18.58 -13.53 -4.10
CA ASP A 18 18.53 -14.95 -4.47
C ASP A 18 17.68 -15.76 -3.49
N LEU A 19 17.90 -15.59 -2.18
CA LEU A 19 17.11 -16.26 -1.14
C LEU A 19 15.62 -15.88 -1.21
N LEU A 20 15.32 -14.61 -1.43
CA LEU A 20 13.94 -14.14 -1.60
C LEU A 20 13.32 -14.71 -2.90
N GLY A 21 14.10 -14.83 -3.97
CA GLY A 21 13.70 -15.47 -5.22
C GLY A 21 13.33 -16.94 -5.03
N GLU A 22 14.14 -17.68 -4.28
CA GLU A 22 13.84 -19.07 -3.91
C GLU A 22 12.51 -19.17 -3.15
N MET A 23 12.25 -18.25 -2.22
CA MET A 23 10.98 -18.18 -1.47
C MET A 23 9.75 -17.96 -2.37
N LEU A 24 9.88 -17.21 -3.47
CA LEU A 24 8.78 -17.05 -4.44
C LEU A 24 8.48 -18.35 -5.19
N SER A 25 9.52 -19.10 -5.51
CA SER A 25 9.45 -20.37 -6.24
C SER A 25 9.03 -21.57 -5.37
N ASP A 26 8.96 -21.38 -4.04
CA ASP A 26 8.63 -22.43 -3.06
C ASP A 26 7.35 -23.19 -3.45
N SER A 27 7.54 -24.46 -3.80
CA SER A 27 6.51 -25.42 -4.18
C SER A 27 6.24 -26.46 -3.08
N SER A 28 6.86 -26.30 -1.90
CA SER A 28 6.78 -27.27 -0.81
C SER A 28 5.33 -27.49 -0.35
N LYS A 29 5.05 -28.75 0.03
CA LYS A 29 3.76 -29.15 0.62
C LYS A 29 3.69 -28.90 2.13
N LYS A 30 4.77 -28.39 2.72
CA LYS A 30 4.89 -28.11 4.17
C LYS A 30 4.06 -26.91 4.63
N LYS A 31 3.73 -25.99 3.72
CA LYS A 31 2.96 -24.78 3.98
C LYS A 31 1.59 -24.84 3.31
N THR A 32 0.58 -24.21 3.91
CA THR A 32 -0.75 -24.14 3.32
C THR A 32 -0.76 -23.27 2.05
N LYS A 33 -1.79 -23.41 1.22
CA LYS A 33 -1.96 -22.57 0.02
C LYS A 33 -2.15 -21.09 0.38
N LYS A 34 -2.84 -20.80 1.49
CA LYS A 34 -3.07 -19.43 1.99
C LYS A 34 -1.75 -18.78 2.38
N ASP A 35 -0.94 -19.48 3.17
CA ASP A 35 0.32 -18.92 3.69
C ASP A 35 1.33 -18.71 2.56
N LYS A 36 1.44 -19.67 1.62
CA LYS A 36 2.29 -19.50 0.44
C LYS A 36 1.86 -18.30 -0.41
N ARG A 37 0.55 -18.08 -0.55
CA ARG A 37 0.05 -16.91 -1.28
C ARG A 37 0.41 -15.61 -0.57
N ALA A 38 0.17 -15.51 0.74
CA ALA A 38 0.51 -14.34 1.54
C ALA A 38 2.03 -14.05 1.52
N GLN A 39 2.84 -15.09 1.70
CA GLN A 39 4.31 -15.02 1.61
C GLN A 39 4.75 -14.48 0.25
N ARG A 40 4.22 -15.01 -0.86
CA ARG A 40 4.59 -14.57 -2.21
C ARG A 40 4.24 -13.11 -2.49
N TYR A 41 3.13 -12.61 -1.93
CA TYR A 41 2.82 -11.18 -2.05
C TYR A 41 3.84 -10.34 -1.29
N ALA A 42 4.04 -10.61 0.00
CA ALA A 42 4.98 -9.86 0.82
C ALA A 42 6.42 -9.90 0.27
N VAL A 43 6.89 -11.08 -0.14
CA VAL A 43 8.24 -11.25 -0.69
C VAL A 43 8.41 -10.51 -2.02
N ARG A 44 7.38 -10.43 -2.87
CA ARG A 44 7.46 -9.67 -4.12
C ARG A 44 7.67 -8.19 -3.85
N ASP A 45 6.90 -7.61 -2.93
CA ASP A 45 7.00 -6.19 -2.59
C ASP A 45 8.38 -5.87 -1.98
N ILE A 46 8.92 -6.77 -1.15
CA ILE A 46 10.26 -6.65 -0.57
C ILE A 46 11.35 -6.74 -1.66
N ILE A 47 11.23 -7.67 -2.61
CA ILE A 47 12.18 -7.79 -3.72
C ILE A 47 12.20 -6.52 -4.56
N SER A 48 11.04 -5.97 -4.93
CA SER A 48 10.95 -4.72 -5.69
C SER A 48 11.65 -3.58 -4.95
N PHE A 49 11.36 -3.41 -3.66
CA PHE A 49 11.98 -2.37 -2.83
C PHE A 49 13.51 -2.50 -2.74
N ILE A 50 14.03 -3.72 -2.54
CA ILE A 50 15.48 -3.95 -2.42
C ILE A 50 16.20 -3.86 -3.77
N SER A 51 15.61 -4.41 -4.83
CA SER A 51 16.26 -4.54 -6.14
C SER A 51 16.38 -3.19 -6.82
N ASP A 52 15.25 -2.50 -6.96
CA ASP A 52 15.10 -1.30 -7.77
C ASP A 52 15.53 -0.04 -7.00
N GLU A 53 15.87 -0.16 -5.72
CA GLU A 53 16.14 0.96 -4.79
C GLU A 53 15.02 2.01 -4.85
N ASP A 54 13.80 1.48 -5.03
CA ASP A 54 12.59 2.23 -5.34
C ASP A 54 11.85 2.63 -4.05
N GLU A 55 10.79 3.40 -4.21
CA GLU A 55 9.94 3.84 -3.12
C GLU A 55 9.25 2.65 -2.44
N ALA A 56 9.09 2.74 -1.12
CA ALA A 56 8.40 1.69 -0.38
C ALA A 56 6.95 1.58 -0.87
N PRO A 57 6.36 0.37 -0.85
CA PRO A 57 5.00 0.18 -1.33
C PRO A 57 4.02 1.05 -0.55
N GLU A 58 3.36 1.97 -1.26
CA GLU A 58 2.38 2.88 -0.68
C GLU A 58 1.06 2.14 -0.41
N VAL A 59 0.58 2.18 0.84
CA VAL A 59 -0.71 1.61 1.23
C VAL A 59 -1.64 2.71 1.74
N ASN A 60 -2.76 2.89 1.05
CA ASN A 60 -3.76 3.89 1.41
C ASN A 60 -4.90 3.27 2.24
N VAL A 61 -5.09 3.76 3.47
CA VAL A 61 -6.15 3.33 4.40
C VAL A 61 -7.18 4.44 4.56
N LYS A 62 -8.45 4.15 4.28
CA LYS A 62 -9.53 5.13 4.48
C LYS A 62 -9.99 5.17 5.93
N ILE A 63 -10.03 6.36 6.50
CA ILE A 63 -10.46 6.65 7.87
C ILE A 63 -11.54 7.73 7.80
N GLY A 64 -12.81 7.33 7.84
CA GLY A 64 -13.91 8.26 7.60
C GLY A 64 -13.84 8.88 6.20
N GLN A 65 -13.66 10.20 6.11
CA GLN A 65 -13.45 10.93 4.85
C GLN A 65 -11.96 11.20 4.53
N GLN A 66 -11.06 10.94 5.48
CA GLN A 66 -9.61 11.08 5.29
C GLN A 66 -9.02 9.77 4.74
N THR A 67 -7.86 9.89 4.09
CA THR A 67 -7.07 8.73 3.66
C THR A 67 -5.68 8.86 4.29
N LEU A 68 -5.30 7.88 5.09
CA LEU A 68 -3.95 7.71 5.62
C LEU A 68 -3.11 7.03 4.55
N SER A 69 -2.04 7.70 4.10
CA SER A 69 -1.04 7.08 3.24
C SER A 69 0.07 6.50 4.11
N LEU A 70 0.36 5.22 3.92
CA LEU A 70 1.47 4.51 4.54
C LEU A 70 2.54 4.34 3.47
N ASP A 71 3.44 5.31 3.40
CA ASP A 71 4.45 5.50 2.35
C ASP A 71 5.81 4.86 2.67
N SER A 72 5.96 4.28 3.86
CA SER A 72 7.22 3.72 4.35
C SER A 72 6.99 2.45 5.17
N CYS A 73 7.99 1.56 5.17
CA CYS A 73 7.93 0.35 5.99
C CYS A 73 7.78 0.67 7.47
N SER A 74 8.43 1.74 7.96
CA SER A 74 8.33 2.19 9.35
C SER A 74 6.90 2.58 9.74
N ILE A 75 6.25 3.44 8.95
CA ILE A 75 4.90 3.90 9.29
C ILE A 75 3.89 2.77 9.14
N LYS A 76 4.07 1.89 8.14
CA LYS A 76 3.27 0.69 7.96
C LYS A 76 3.39 -0.25 9.16
N THR A 77 4.61 -0.56 9.62
CA THR A 77 4.82 -1.44 10.78
C THR A 77 4.21 -0.83 12.04
N PHE A 78 4.37 0.48 12.24
CA PHE A 78 3.74 1.16 13.37
C PHE A 78 2.21 1.10 13.29
N TYR A 79 1.63 1.27 12.10
CA TYR A 79 0.21 1.10 11.87
C TYR A 79 -0.27 -0.33 12.16
N ASP A 80 0.45 -1.36 11.72
CA ASP A 80 0.11 -2.77 11.97
C ASP A 80 0.09 -3.07 13.48
N ILE A 81 1.10 -2.61 14.23
CA ILE A 81 1.14 -2.74 15.70
C ILE A 81 -0.04 -2.02 16.34
N THR A 82 -0.37 -0.83 15.84
CA THR A 82 -1.51 -0.04 16.34
C THR A 82 -2.85 -0.74 16.07
N CYS A 83 -2.98 -1.41 14.92
CA CYS A 83 -4.15 -2.25 14.62
C CYS A 83 -4.30 -3.39 15.62
N GLU A 84 -3.20 -4.09 15.93
CA GLU A 84 -3.18 -5.17 16.91
C GLU A 84 -3.41 -4.68 18.34
N LEU A 85 -3.04 -3.45 18.68
CA LEU A 85 -3.27 -2.91 20.01
C LEU A 85 -4.71 -2.44 20.18
N LEU A 86 -5.19 -1.59 19.26
CA LEU A 86 -6.45 -0.86 19.41
C LEU A 86 -7.67 -1.61 18.85
N HIS A 87 -7.46 -2.58 17.97
CA HIS A 87 -8.52 -3.39 17.35
C HIS A 87 -9.70 -2.51 16.85
N GLY A 88 -10.91 -2.73 17.35
CA GLY A 88 -12.11 -1.98 16.97
C GLY A 88 -12.07 -0.50 17.34
N GLY A 89 -11.19 -0.08 18.25
CA GLY A 89 -11.00 1.32 18.63
C GLY A 89 -10.09 2.11 17.68
N LEU A 90 -9.43 1.46 16.71
CA LEU A 90 -8.44 2.07 15.83
C LEU A 90 -9.00 3.31 15.10
N ALA A 91 -10.17 3.20 14.48
CA ALA A 91 -10.76 4.30 13.72
C ALA A 91 -11.06 5.52 14.61
N HIS A 92 -11.58 5.29 15.82
CA HIS A 92 -11.86 6.37 16.76
C HIS A 92 -10.58 7.08 17.18
N HIS A 93 -9.55 6.31 17.52
CA HIS A 93 -8.26 6.87 17.92
C HIS A 93 -7.57 7.64 16.78
N LEU A 94 -7.60 7.17 15.54
CA LEU A 94 -7.05 7.91 14.41
C LEU A 94 -7.81 9.21 14.09
N MET A 95 -9.09 9.31 14.49
CA MET A 95 -9.89 10.52 14.29
C MET A 95 -9.71 11.56 15.40
N TYR A 96 -9.58 11.13 16.66
CA TYR A 96 -9.69 12.02 17.82
C TYR A 96 -8.46 12.04 18.74
N ASN A 97 -7.49 11.15 18.56
CA ASN A 97 -6.26 11.15 19.36
C ASN A 97 -5.21 12.04 18.68
N GLU A 98 -4.93 13.20 19.28
CA GLU A 98 -3.94 14.16 18.80
C GLU A 98 -2.55 13.53 18.60
N VAL A 99 -2.12 12.66 19.51
CA VAL A 99 -0.80 12.00 19.43
C VAL A 99 -0.72 11.09 18.21
N LEU A 100 -1.74 10.27 17.98
CA LEU A 100 -1.73 9.39 16.80
C LEU A 100 -1.88 10.17 15.50
N ARG A 101 -2.65 11.26 15.52
CA ARG A 101 -2.78 12.13 14.34
C ARG A 101 -1.48 12.85 14.02
N ASP A 102 -0.71 13.24 15.02
CA ASP A 102 0.62 13.81 14.84
C ASP A 102 1.60 12.75 14.28
N VAL A 103 1.61 11.54 14.85
CA VAL A 103 2.50 10.46 14.38
C VAL A 103 2.19 10.02 12.93
N PHE A 104 0.92 10.05 12.53
CA PHE A 104 0.48 9.67 11.19
C PHE A 104 0.31 10.87 10.23
N ASP A 105 0.73 12.08 10.63
CA ASP A 105 0.60 13.32 9.84
C ASP A 105 -0.83 13.57 9.31
N LEU A 106 -1.86 13.20 10.09
CA LEU A 106 -3.28 13.35 9.73
C LEU A 106 -3.81 14.78 9.96
N GLY A 107 -3.01 15.67 10.54
CA GLY A 107 -3.38 17.03 10.90
C GLY A 107 -4.23 17.12 12.18
N PRO A 108 -4.74 18.32 12.54
CA PRO A 108 -5.48 18.52 13.78
C PRO A 108 -6.77 17.69 13.84
N VAL A 109 -7.28 17.46 15.04
CA VAL A 109 -8.57 16.77 15.24
C VAL A 109 -9.69 17.58 14.57
N PRO A 110 -10.50 16.97 13.68
CA PRO A 110 -11.61 17.68 13.05
C PRO A 110 -12.63 18.14 14.11
N LEU A 111 -12.88 19.45 14.15
CA LEU A 111 -13.85 20.06 15.09
C LEU A 111 -15.30 19.94 14.58
N GLU A 112 -15.48 19.87 13.27
CA GLU A 112 -16.78 19.76 12.62
C GLU A 112 -16.83 18.52 11.70
N PRO A 113 -18.00 17.91 11.52
CA PRO A 113 -18.16 16.84 10.55
C PRO A 113 -17.93 17.37 9.13
N GLU A 114 -17.03 16.72 8.40
CA GLU A 114 -16.71 17.05 7.01
C GLU A 114 -17.97 17.04 6.12
N PRO A 115 -18.16 18.06 5.26
CA PRO A 115 -19.37 18.18 4.45
C PRO A 115 -19.52 17.02 3.48
N SER A 116 -20.67 16.37 3.49
CA SER A 116 -20.95 15.29 2.54
C SER A 116 -21.03 15.85 1.12
N CYS A 117 -20.31 15.26 0.17
CA CYS A 117 -20.46 15.62 -1.24
C CYS A 117 -21.84 15.17 -1.78
N ASN A 118 -22.33 15.84 -2.83
CA ASN A 118 -23.58 15.44 -3.49
C ASN A 118 -23.39 14.15 -4.31
N LYS A 119 -24.41 13.30 -4.39
CA LYS A 119 -24.42 12.04 -5.15
C LYS A 119 -24.09 12.26 -6.63
N GLN A 120 -24.67 13.28 -7.27
CA GLN A 120 -24.39 13.58 -8.69
C GLN A 120 -22.91 13.94 -8.90
N ALA A 121 -22.32 14.72 -7.98
CA ALA A 121 -20.91 15.10 -8.07
C ALA A 121 -19.99 13.87 -7.94
N ARG A 122 -20.26 12.96 -6.99
CA ARG A 122 -19.51 11.70 -6.87
C ARG A 122 -19.59 10.86 -8.15
N LEU A 123 -20.80 10.70 -8.69
CA LEU A 123 -21.01 9.93 -9.92
C LEU A 123 -20.24 10.51 -11.10
N ALA A 124 -20.29 11.84 -11.28
CA ALA A 124 -19.56 12.50 -12.36
C ALA A 124 -18.04 12.27 -12.27
N VAL A 125 -17.46 12.30 -11.07
CA VAL A 125 -16.03 11.99 -10.87
C VAL A 125 -15.71 10.54 -11.21
N HIS A 126 -16.55 9.59 -10.77
CA HIS A 126 -16.36 8.17 -11.09
C HIS A 126 -16.50 7.90 -12.60
N ASP A 127 -17.50 8.47 -13.26
CA ASP A 127 -17.72 8.32 -14.71
C ASP A 127 -16.54 8.87 -15.52
N ALA A 128 -16.01 10.03 -15.12
CA ALA A 128 -14.82 10.61 -15.74
C ALA A 128 -13.59 9.70 -15.58
N ALA A 129 -13.36 9.17 -14.38
CA ALA A 129 -12.26 8.25 -14.09
C ALA A 129 -12.41 6.91 -14.86
N ASP A 130 -13.63 6.39 -14.95
CA ASP A 130 -13.95 5.16 -15.68
C ASP A 130 -13.75 5.31 -17.17
N LYS A 131 -14.20 6.44 -17.74
CA LYS A 131 -13.98 6.79 -19.15
C LYS A 131 -12.49 6.90 -19.44
N HIS A 132 -11.72 7.61 -18.61
CA HIS A 132 -10.28 7.73 -18.76
C HIS A 132 -9.58 6.36 -18.73
N ARG A 133 -9.89 5.54 -17.72
CA ARG A 133 -9.37 4.17 -17.60
C ARG A 133 -9.70 3.30 -18.82
N ASN A 134 -10.93 3.41 -19.34
CA ASN A 134 -11.37 2.66 -20.51
C ASN A 134 -10.60 3.08 -21.78
N GLN A 135 -10.36 4.38 -21.99
CA GLN A 135 -9.58 4.90 -23.11
C GLN A 135 -8.12 4.45 -23.06
N VAL A 136 -7.47 4.58 -21.90
CA VAL A 136 -6.06 4.18 -21.71
C VAL A 136 -5.89 2.68 -21.95
N ARG A 137 -6.76 1.85 -21.33
CA ARG A 137 -6.69 0.39 -21.48
C ARG A 137 -7.09 -0.09 -22.87
N GLY A 138 -8.01 0.61 -23.54
CA GLY A 138 -8.45 0.31 -24.91
C GLY A 138 -7.28 0.15 -25.88
N LYS A 139 -6.26 1.01 -25.76
CA LYS A 139 -5.03 0.98 -26.58
C LYS A 139 -4.23 -0.33 -26.46
N GLN A 140 -4.40 -1.07 -25.36
CA GLN A 140 -3.64 -2.28 -25.04
C GLN A 140 -4.51 -3.56 -25.07
N ARG A 141 -5.81 -3.45 -25.35
CA ARG A 141 -6.73 -4.60 -25.34
C ARG A 141 -6.43 -5.60 -26.47
N ASP A 142 -6.02 -5.11 -27.62
CA ASP A 142 -5.78 -5.93 -28.81
C ASP A 142 -4.38 -6.54 -28.84
N LYS A 143 -3.59 -6.41 -27.76
CA LYS A 143 -2.23 -6.97 -27.66
C LYS A 143 -2.17 -8.49 -27.90
N ARG A 144 -3.28 -9.20 -27.68
CA ARG A 144 -3.40 -10.66 -27.88
C ARG A 144 -4.48 -11.02 -28.91
N SER A 145 -4.98 -10.08 -29.69
CA SER A 145 -5.97 -10.40 -30.73
C SER A 145 -5.27 -11.12 -31.88
N THR A 146 -5.74 -12.32 -32.21
CA THR A 146 -5.38 -13.00 -33.46
C THR A 146 -6.30 -12.45 -34.55
N VAL A 147 -5.96 -11.29 -35.11
CA VAL A 147 -6.60 -10.78 -36.32
C VAL A 147 -5.99 -11.54 -37.49
N TYR A 148 -6.80 -12.36 -38.16
CA TYR A 148 -6.45 -13.01 -39.43
C TYR A 148 -6.77 -12.09 -40.60
#